data_AF-S8FAT0-F1
#
_entry.id   AF-S8FAT0-F1
#
_cell.length_a   1.000
_cell.length_b   1.000
_cell.length_c   1.000
_cell.angle_alpha   90.00
_cell.angle_beta   90.00
_cell.angle_gamma   90.00
#
_symmetry.space_group_name_H-M   'P 1'
#
loop_
_entity.id
_entity.type
_entity.pdbx_description
1 polymer ?
#
loop_
_entity_poly.entity_id
_entity_poly.type
_entity_poly.pdbx_seq_one_letter_code
_entity_poly.pdbx_strand_id
1 'polypeptide(L)'
;LGLSFHNMRALLQKVDLMHDHTLRMEQWISMKDRPGEKHLIQYRDIILAIKALLSNPAHTDKIVYRPSCVFTDRLKKNRIFTEMWTGQWWHAVQSILPRGAMVAPIIISPDKTQLTQFSSNRSAYPIYMTLGNIPKALRHKPSEHTCVLIGYLSVDKVDGAGITEKKQCALVQQLFHVSVKLILKPLEEAGKTGVDVTCGDGKVCRVFPILAAYVADYPEQCLVTCSKYGTCPICQCPETLLDEAQACLPWASIWTLDVLKKAR
;
A
#
# COMPACT_ATOMS: atom_id res chain seq x y z
N LEU A 1 14.73 7.09 23.15
CA LEU A 1 15.59 6.55 22.07
C LEU A 1 15.40 7.41 20.81
N GLY A 2 16.33 8.33 20.56
CA GLY A 2 16.28 9.33 19.48
C GLY A 2 16.59 8.75 18.09
N LEU A 3 15.68 7.94 17.57
CA LEU A 3 15.80 7.35 16.24
C LEU A 3 15.07 8.25 15.23
N SER A 4 15.81 9.12 14.54
CA SER A 4 15.35 9.91 13.39
C SER A 4 15.90 9.30 12.10
N PHE A 5 15.12 9.31 11.02
CA PHE A 5 15.47 8.66 9.75
C PHE A 5 15.33 9.60 8.57
N HIS A 6 16.25 9.48 7.62
CA HIS A 6 16.27 10.31 6.42
C HIS A 6 15.37 9.78 5.29
N ASN A 7 14.95 8.51 5.30
CA ASN A 7 14.05 7.95 4.27
C ASN A 7 13.19 6.79 4.78
N MET A 8 12.10 6.50 4.05
CA MET A 8 11.15 5.43 4.34
C MET A 8 11.82 4.05 4.39
N ARG A 9 12.79 3.80 3.50
CA ARG A 9 13.51 2.53 3.42
C ARG A 9 14.23 2.16 4.72
N ALA A 10 15.00 3.09 5.29
CA ALA A 10 15.74 2.86 6.55
C ALA A 10 14.81 2.60 7.74
N LEU A 11 13.59 3.15 7.70
CA LEU A 11 12.54 2.88 8.67
C LEU A 11 12.02 1.44 8.50
N LEU A 12 11.70 1.02 7.27
CA LEU A 12 11.18 -0.31 6.97
C LEU A 12 12.16 -1.43 7.39
N GLN A 13 13.46 -1.25 7.15
CA GLN A 13 14.50 -2.18 7.60
C GLN A 13 14.48 -2.43 9.12
N LYS A 14 14.21 -1.39 9.91
CA LYS A 14 14.10 -1.54 11.37
C LYS A 14 12.77 -2.11 11.80
N VAL A 15 11.70 -1.87 11.05
CA VAL A 15 10.40 -2.49 11.28
C VAL A 15 10.51 -4.01 11.17
N ASP A 16 11.27 -4.53 10.20
CA ASP A 16 11.52 -5.98 10.04
C ASP A 16 12.26 -6.60 11.22
N LEU A 17 13.21 -5.88 11.81
CA LEU A 17 13.99 -6.36 12.95
C LEU A 17 13.20 -6.38 14.27
N MET A 18 12.06 -5.70 14.34
CA MET A 18 11.34 -5.45 15.59
C MET A 18 9.98 -6.15 15.70
N HIS A 19 9.46 -6.74 14.63
CA HIS A 19 8.14 -7.39 14.66
C HIS A 19 8.24 -8.90 14.82
N ASP A 20 7.35 -9.44 15.66
CA ASP A 20 7.06 -10.87 15.75
C ASP A 20 6.73 -11.42 14.35
N HIS A 21 7.56 -12.34 13.87
CA HIS A 21 7.64 -12.85 12.50
C HIS A 21 6.42 -13.65 12.03
N THR A 22 5.34 -13.74 12.81
CA THR A 22 4.23 -14.63 12.47
C THR A 22 3.31 -13.99 11.43
N LEU A 23 3.76 -13.97 10.17
CA LEU A 23 2.84 -14.12 9.04
C LEU A 23 2.15 -15.46 9.22
N ARG A 24 0.83 -15.42 9.46
CA ARG A 24 0.06 -16.59 9.88
C ARG A 24 -0.61 -17.31 8.73
N MET A 25 -0.62 -16.69 7.54
CA MET A 25 -1.33 -17.20 6.38
C MET A 25 -0.33 -17.54 5.28
N GLU A 26 -0.48 -18.73 4.74
CA GLU A 26 0.30 -19.23 3.61
C GLU A 26 -0.65 -19.62 2.51
N GLN A 27 -0.36 -19.19 1.29
CA GLN A 27 -1.14 -19.58 0.13
C GLN A 27 -0.24 -19.83 -1.06
N TRP A 28 -0.42 -20.99 -1.68
CA TRP A 28 0.19 -21.32 -2.95
C TRP A 28 -0.68 -20.79 -4.07
N ILE A 29 -0.07 -20.00 -4.96
CA ILE A 29 -0.71 -19.52 -6.18
C ILE A 29 0.00 -20.11 -7.39
N SER A 30 -0.75 -20.41 -8.43
CA SER A 30 -0.24 -20.83 -9.73
C SER A 30 -0.84 -19.96 -10.82
N MET A 31 -0.06 -19.76 -11.87
CA MET A 31 -0.48 -19.02 -13.05
C MET A 31 -1.37 -19.93 -13.91
N LYS A 32 -2.43 -19.37 -14.53
CA LYS A 32 -3.34 -20.16 -15.38
C LYS A 32 -2.61 -20.91 -16.49
N ASP A 33 -1.60 -20.26 -17.07
CA ASP A 33 -0.83 -20.81 -18.19
C ASP A 33 0.26 -21.80 -17.74
N ARG A 34 0.51 -21.89 -16.42
CA ARG A 34 1.56 -22.71 -15.80
C ARG A 34 1.08 -23.27 -14.45
N PRO A 35 0.09 -24.17 -14.43
CA PRO A 35 -0.49 -24.69 -13.19
C PRO A 35 0.50 -25.51 -12.34
N GLY A 36 1.59 -26.00 -12.94
CA GLY A 36 2.67 -26.73 -12.27
C GLY A 36 3.66 -25.84 -11.52
N GLU A 37 3.76 -24.55 -11.88
CA GLU A 37 4.61 -23.58 -11.16
C GLU A 37 3.80 -22.98 -10.01
N LYS A 38 4.19 -23.34 -8.79
CA LYS A 38 3.54 -22.87 -7.56
C LYS A 38 4.45 -21.89 -6.83
N HIS A 39 3.89 -20.73 -6.49
CA HIS A 39 4.57 -19.68 -5.74
C HIS A 39 3.92 -19.54 -4.36
N LEU A 40 4.74 -19.57 -3.31
CA LEU A 40 4.27 -19.41 -1.94
C LEU A 40 4.16 -17.93 -1.59
N ILE A 41 2.99 -17.52 -1.12
CA ILE A 41 2.75 -16.18 -0.56
C ILE A 41 2.49 -16.33 0.93
N GLN A 42 3.31 -15.66 1.72
CA GLN A 42 3.10 -15.54 3.15
C GLN A 42 2.56 -14.16 3.46
N TYR A 43 1.48 -14.09 4.22
CA TYR A 43 0.82 -12.84 4.53
C TYR A 43 0.08 -12.90 5.85
N ARG A 44 -0.47 -11.76 6.27
CA ARG A 44 -1.38 -11.67 7.40
C ARG A 44 -2.70 -11.08 6.96
N ASP A 45 -3.74 -11.37 7.72
CA ASP A 45 -5.03 -10.72 7.54
C ASP A 45 -4.89 -9.20 7.75
N ILE A 46 -5.13 -8.45 6.68
CA ILE A 46 -5.02 -7.01 6.66
C ILE A 46 -6.06 -6.34 7.59
N ILE A 47 -7.24 -6.93 7.76
CA ILE A 47 -8.27 -6.42 8.66
C ILE A 47 -7.82 -6.56 10.12
N LEU A 48 -7.20 -7.69 10.47
CA LEU A 48 -6.60 -7.85 11.80
C LEU A 48 -5.45 -6.86 12.03
N ALA A 49 -4.64 -6.60 11.01
CA ALA A 49 -3.58 -5.60 11.09
C ALA A 49 -4.14 -4.16 11.29
N ILE A 50 -5.22 -3.81 10.59
CA ILE A 50 -5.94 -2.53 10.77
C ILE A 50 -6.49 -2.42 12.19
N LYS A 51 -7.17 -3.47 12.68
CA LYS A 51 -7.68 -3.54 14.05
C LYS A 51 -6.56 -3.33 15.06
N ALA A 52 -5.45 -4.06 14.93
CA ALA A 52 -4.32 -3.94 15.83
C ALA A 52 -3.75 -2.51 15.89
N LEU A 53 -3.65 -1.82 14.74
CA LEU A 53 -3.17 -0.44 14.70
C LEU A 53 -4.14 0.55 15.36
N LEU A 54 -5.44 0.38 15.17
CA LEU A 54 -6.48 1.27 15.74
C LEU A 54 -6.78 0.99 17.22
N SER A 55 -6.61 -0.26 17.65
CA SER A 55 -6.83 -0.70 19.02
C SER A 55 -5.61 -0.49 19.93
N ASN A 56 -4.46 -0.04 19.39
CA ASN A 56 -3.24 0.13 20.17
C ASN A 56 -3.39 1.29 21.19
N PRO A 57 -3.38 1.01 22.51
CA PRO A 57 -3.55 2.04 23.53
C PRO A 57 -2.48 3.13 23.51
N ALA A 58 -1.27 2.81 23.04
CA ALA A 58 -0.16 3.76 22.94
C ALA A 58 -0.43 4.89 21.91
N HIS A 59 -1.40 4.68 21.02
CA HIS A 59 -1.75 5.61 19.95
C HIS A 59 -3.13 6.24 20.12
N THR A 60 -3.91 5.85 21.14
CA THR A 60 -5.30 6.28 21.33
C THR A 60 -5.48 7.79 21.16
N ASP A 61 -4.70 8.60 21.88
CA ASP A 61 -4.82 10.05 21.86
C ASP A 61 -4.25 10.70 20.58
N LYS A 62 -3.58 9.91 19.75
CA LYS A 62 -2.88 10.37 18.54
C LYS A 62 -3.63 9.97 17.26
N ILE A 63 -4.58 9.04 17.33
CA ILE A 63 -5.36 8.58 16.17
C ILE A 63 -6.38 9.64 15.79
N VAL A 64 -6.39 9.99 14.50
CA VAL A 64 -7.38 10.93 13.93
C VAL A 64 -8.55 10.16 13.34
N TYR A 65 -9.73 10.42 13.89
CA TYR A 65 -10.97 9.70 13.56
C TYR A 65 -11.83 10.37 12.48
N ARG A 66 -11.58 11.65 12.17
CA ARG A 66 -12.38 12.43 11.22
C ARG A 66 -11.53 13.40 10.43
N PRO A 67 -11.92 13.72 9.19
CA PRO A 67 -11.24 14.73 8.42
C PRO A 67 -11.44 16.12 9.05
N SER A 68 -10.48 17.02 8.82
CA SER A 68 -10.56 18.40 9.28
C SER A 68 -10.08 19.37 8.20
N CYS A 69 -10.58 20.60 8.23
CA CYS A 69 -10.12 21.68 7.36
C CYS A 69 -9.24 22.61 8.20
N VAL A 70 -7.96 22.67 7.86
CA VAL A 70 -6.98 23.54 8.53
C VAL A 70 -6.66 24.70 7.59
N PHE A 71 -6.62 25.91 8.13
CA PHE A 71 -6.38 27.14 7.38
C PHE A 71 -5.25 27.94 8.02
N THR A 72 -4.57 28.75 7.21
CA THR A 72 -3.48 29.63 7.65
C THR A 72 -3.93 30.73 8.61
N ASP A 73 -5.18 31.18 8.50
CA ASP A 73 -5.74 32.27 9.28
C ASP A 73 -7.25 32.08 9.54
N ARG A 74 -7.84 33.00 10.32
CA ARG A 74 -9.28 33.03 10.59
C ARG A 74 -10.12 33.39 9.35
N LEU A 75 -9.51 34.01 8.33
CA LEU A 75 -10.17 34.38 7.09
C LEU A 75 -10.40 33.16 6.18
N LYS A 76 -9.76 32.02 6.49
CA LYS A 76 -9.93 30.73 5.81
C LYS A 76 -9.65 30.78 4.30
N LYS A 77 -8.81 31.72 3.86
CA LYS A 77 -8.48 31.89 2.44
C LYS A 77 -7.55 30.79 1.92
N ASN A 78 -6.50 30.48 2.68
CA ASN A 78 -5.51 29.48 2.28
C ASN A 78 -5.61 28.23 3.15
N ARG A 79 -5.91 27.09 2.52
CA ARG A 79 -6.03 25.78 3.15
C ARG A 79 -4.66 25.11 3.26
N ILE A 80 -4.43 24.45 4.39
CA ILE A 80 -3.21 23.71 4.70
C ILE A 80 -3.44 22.21 4.47
N PHE A 81 -2.55 21.59 3.70
CA PHE A 81 -2.57 20.16 3.39
C PHE A 81 -1.27 19.50 3.85
N THR A 82 -1.24 18.99 5.07
CA THR A 82 -0.02 18.43 5.68
C THR A 82 -0.15 16.97 6.08
N GLU A 83 -1.38 16.51 6.24
CA GLU A 83 -1.75 15.18 6.76
C GLU A 83 -2.97 14.65 5.99
N MET A 84 -3.20 13.33 6.00
CA MET A 84 -4.28 12.74 5.20
C MET A 84 -5.66 13.28 5.58
N TRP A 85 -5.93 13.52 6.86
CA TRP A 85 -7.20 14.06 7.35
C TRP A 85 -7.44 15.52 6.94
N THR A 86 -6.39 16.24 6.53
CA THR A 86 -6.51 17.58 5.96
C THR A 86 -6.75 17.57 4.44
N GLY A 87 -6.47 16.44 3.79
CA GLY A 87 -6.62 16.23 2.35
C GLY A 87 -8.07 16.20 1.89
N GLN A 88 -8.33 16.74 0.70
CA GLN A 88 -9.68 16.76 0.11
C GLN A 88 -10.27 15.36 -0.08
N TRP A 89 -9.42 14.37 -0.41
CA TRP A 89 -9.81 12.98 -0.62
C TRP A 89 -10.56 12.39 0.58
N TRP A 90 -10.06 12.58 1.81
CA TRP A 90 -10.73 12.01 2.99
C TRP A 90 -12.10 12.68 3.18
N HIS A 91 -12.22 13.99 3.01
CA HIS A 91 -13.54 14.66 3.06
C HIS A 91 -14.53 14.07 2.05
N ALA A 92 -14.10 13.85 0.81
CA ALA A 92 -14.94 13.25 -0.24
C ALA A 92 -15.40 11.83 0.15
N VAL A 93 -14.47 10.97 0.57
CA VAL A 93 -14.80 9.59 0.97
C VAL A 93 -15.66 9.56 2.23
N GLN A 94 -15.37 10.39 3.23
CA GLN A 94 -16.16 10.45 4.47
C GLN A 94 -17.60 10.91 4.22
N SER A 95 -17.83 11.76 3.21
CA SER A 95 -19.15 12.31 2.90
C SER A 95 -20.16 11.28 2.39
N ILE A 96 -19.69 10.16 1.83
CA ILE A 96 -20.54 9.08 1.31
C ILE A 96 -20.77 7.95 2.33
N LEU A 97 -20.15 8.03 3.50
CA LEU A 97 -20.27 7.01 4.55
C LEU A 97 -21.42 7.32 5.52
N PRO A 98 -21.95 6.30 6.23
CA PRO A 98 -22.96 6.49 7.26
C PRO A 98 -22.50 7.45 8.37
N ARG A 99 -23.45 8.14 9.02
CA ARG A 99 -23.15 9.00 10.16
C ARG A 99 -22.49 8.19 11.28
N GLY A 100 -21.44 8.75 11.87
CA GLY A 100 -20.67 8.09 12.92
C GLY A 100 -19.64 7.07 12.42
N ALA A 101 -19.62 6.76 11.12
CA ALA A 101 -18.59 5.92 10.53
C ALA A 101 -17.26 6.68 10.36
N MET A 102 -16.18 5.93 10.26
CA MET A 102 -14.82 6.45 10.13
C MET A 102 -14.13 5.83 8.93
N VAL A 103 -13.43 6.64 8.13
CA VAL A 103 -12.49 6.12 7.13
C VAL A 103 -11.19 5.71 7.82
N ALA A 104 -10.67 4.54 7.46
CA ALA A 104 -9.28 4.16 7.72
C ALA A 104 -8.49 4.19 6.40
N PRO A 105 -7.78 5.29 6.08
CA PRO A 105 -6.99 5.35 4.86
C PRO A 105 -5.82 4.38 4.97
N ILE A 106 -5.77 3.38 4.10
CA ILE A 106 -4.70 2.40 4.07
C ILE A 106 -3.58 2.92 3.16
N ILE A 107 -2.38 2.96 3.70
CA ILE A 107 -1.16 3.30 2.96
C ILE A 107 -0.32 2.04 2.89
N ILE A 108 0.03 1.60 1.68
CA ILE A 108 0.93 0.45 1.49
C ILE A 108 2.25 0.89 0.86
N SER A 109 3.32 0.19 1.24
CA SER A 109 4.67 0.43 0.73
C SER A 109 5.35 -0.92 0.50
N PRO A 110 5.50 -1.38 -0.75
CA PRO A 110 6.45 -2.46 -1.03
C PRO A 110 7.88 -1.94 -0.84
N ASP A 111 8.82 -2.83 -0.53
CA ASP A 111 10.25 -2.51 -0.57
C ASP A 111 11.03 -3.64 -1.23
N LYS A 112 11.24 -3.54 -2.55
CA LYS A 112 11.94 -4.56 -3.34
C LYS A 112 13.41 -4.73 -2.95
N THR A 113 14.02 -3.72 -2.32
CA THR A 113 15.45 -3.73 -1.99
C THR A 113 15.78 -4.56 -0.76
N GLN A 114 14.78 -4.93 0.02
CA GLN A 114 14.89 -5.81 1.17
C GLN A 114 14.52 -7.24 0.76
N LEU A 115 15.39 -7.87 -0.04
CA LEU A 115 15.22 -9.27 -0.37
C LEU A 115 15.49 -10.10 0.88
N THR A 116 14.42 -10.60 1.49
CA THR A 116 14.53 -11.62 2.54
C THR A 116 14.72 -12.97 1.86
N GLN A 117 15.76 -13.70 2.30
CA GLN A 117 15.94 -15.09 1.88
C GLN A 117 14.98 -15.97 2.66
N PHE A 118 14.08 -16.63 1.96
CA PHE A 118 13.32 -17.74 2.51
C PHE A 118 14.19 -18.99 2.65
N SER A 119 13.77 -19.91 3.52
CA SER A 119 14.39 -21.23 3.63
C SER A 119 14.39 -21.90 2.25
N SER A 120 15.59 -22.17 1.72
CA SER A 120 15.90 -22.46 0.31
C SER A 120 15.86 -21.22 -0.60
N ASN A 121 17.02 -20.72 -1.06
CA ASN A 121 17.33 -19.91 -2.27
C ASN A 121 16.27 -19.00 -2.95
N ARG A 122 15.24 -18.59 -2.21
CA ARG A 122 14.03 -17.92 -2.69
C ARG A 122 14.01 -16.53 -2.11
N SER A 123 13.95 -15.53 -2.97
CA SER A 123 13.92 -14.14 -2.53
C SER A 123 12.49 -13.64 -2.51
N ALA A 124 12.14 -12.92 -1.47
CA ALA A 124 10.87 -12.21 -1.40
C ALA A 124 11.09 -10.76 -1.01
N TYR A 125 10.17 -9.89 -1.40
CA TYR A 125 10.17 -8.51 -0.87
C TYR A 125 8.94 -8.26 0.01
N PRO A 126 9.13 -7.54 1.13
CA PRO A 126 8.07 -7.20 2.04
C PRO A 126 7.10 -6.17 1.46
N ILE A 127 5.83 -6.28 1.86
CA ILE A 127 4.85 -5.21 1.77
C ILE A 127 4.52 -4.76 3.18
N TYR A 128 4.64 -3.46 3.42
CA TYR A 128 4.23 -2.83 4.66
C TYR A 128 2.94 -2.06 4.49
N MET A 129 2.26 -1.87 5.61
CA MET A 129 1.05 -1.09 5.73
C MET A 129 1.12 -0.14 6.92
N THR A 130 0.52 1.03 6.76
CA THR A 130 0.21 1.95 7.86
C THR A 130 -1.13 2.64 7.60
N LEU A 131 -1.63 3.40 8.57
CA LEU A 131 -2.90 4.11 8.50
C LEU A 131 -2.70 5.62 8.36
N GLY A 132 -3.47 6.24 7.48
CA GLY A 132 -3.57 7.69 7.36
C GLY A 132 -4.16 8.38 8.59
N ASN A 133 -4.81 7.62 9.48
CA ASN A 133 -5.27 8.09 10.78
C ASN A 133 -4.11 8.41 11.74
N ILE A 134 -2.91 7.89 11.46
CA ILE A 134 -1.73 8.07 12.29
C ILE A 134 -0.90 9.24 11.74
N PRO A 135 -0.57 10.24 12.57
CA PRO A 135 0.28 11.36 12.18
C PRO A 135 1.58 10.92 11.51
N LYS A 136 2.00 11.62 10.44
CA LYS A 136 3.20 11.26 9.68
C LYS A 136 4.46 11.15 10.55
N ALA A 137 4.57 12.01 11.57
CA ALA A 137 5.71 12.04 12.48
C ALA A 137 5.84 10.75 13.32
N LEU A 138 4.73 10.07 13.60
CA LEU A 138 4.73 8.77 14.28
C LEU A 138 4.98 7.64 13.29
N ARG A 139 4.37 7.72 12.10
CA ARG A 139 4.61 6.76 11.01
C ARG A 139 6.09 6.61 10.70
N HIS A 140 6.87 7.69 10.84
CA HIS A 140 8.31 7.70 10.58
C HIS A 140 9.19 7.20 11.75
N LYS A 141 8.59 6.81 12.88
CA LYS A 141 9.31 6.29 14.04
C LYS A 141 9.09 4.78 14.13
N PRO A 142 10.12 3.95 13.85
CA PRO A 142 10.00 2.50 13.91
C PRO A 142 9.55 2.04 15.31
N SER A 143 10.04 2.71 16.37
CA SER A 143 9.75 2.39 17.77
C SER A 143 8.29 2.58 18.17
N GLU A 144 7.49 3.29 17.37
CA GLU A 144 6.06 3.45 17.65
C GLU A 144 5.25 2.28 17.06
N HIS A 145 5.84 1.33 16.33
CA HIS A 145 5.11 0.17 15.75
C HIS A 145 3.86 0.56 14.93
N THR A 146 3.88 1.74 14.31
CA THR A 146 2.77 2.28 13.49
C THR A 146 2.76 1.77 12.05
N CYS A 147 3.79 1.02 11.67
CA CYS A 147 3.95 0.41 10.36
C CYS A 147 4.11 -1.10 10.56
N VAL A 148 3.33 -1.88 9.83
CA VAL A 148 3.25 -3.34 9.99
C VAL A 148 3.57 -4.02 8.68
N LEU A 149 4.40 -5.06 8.73
CA LEU A 149 4.57 -5.98 7.62
C LEU A 149 3.24 -6.73 7.40
N ILE A 150 2.73 -6.76 6.17
CA ILE A 150 1.49 -7.45 5.81
C ILE A 150 1.68 -8.67 4.92
N GLY A 151 2.84 -8.82 4.28
CA GLY A 151 3.19 -10.04 3.56
C GLY A 151 4.51 -9.96 2.82
N TYR A 152 4.96 -11.12 2.37
CA TYR A 152 6.12 -11.30 1.51
C TYR A 152 5.66 -11.75 0.14
N LEU A 153 6.08 -11.01 -0.88
CA LEU A 153 5.83 -11.33 -2.27
C LEU A 153 6.95 -12.23 -2.78
N SER A 154 6.60 -13.45 -3.22
CA SER A 154 7.57 -14.33 -3.86
C SER A 154 8.11 -13.66 -5.13
N VAL A 155 9.44 -13.54 -5.21
CA VAL A 155 10.20 -13.18 -6.41
C VAL A 155 10.82 -14.44 -7.02
N ASP A 156 10.30 -15.62 -6.68
CA ASP A 156 10.82 -16.86 -7.24
C ASP A 156 10.83 -16.73 -8.75
N LYS A 157 12.03 -16.88 -9.31
CA LYS A 157 12.29 -16.74 -10.74
C LYS A 157 11.31 -17.66 -11.44
N VAL A 158 10.26 -17.08 -12.02
CA VAL A 158 9.40 -17.77 -12.98
C VAL A 158 10.33 -18.47 -13.95
N ASP A 159 10.14 -19.78 -14.14
CA ASP A 159 11.11 -20.59 -14.86
C ASP A 159 11.23 -20.06 -16.30
N GLY A 160 12.43 -19.59 -16.64
CA GLY A 160 12.74 -19.03 -17.95
C GLY A 160 12.92 -20.11 -19.02
N ALA A 161 12.98 -21.40 -18.63
CA ALA A 161 13.17 -22.49 -19.57
C ALA A 161 12.05 -22.49 -20.63
N GLY A 162 12.46 -22.37 -21.90
CA GLY A 162 11.55 -22.43 -23.05
C GLY A 162 10.66 -21.20 -23.27
N ILE A 163 10.91 -20.07 -22.59
CA ILE A 163 10.16 -18.82 -22.81
C ILE A 163 11.07 -17.62 -23.10
N THR A 164 10.52 -16.61 -23.78
CA THR A 164 11.22 -15.36 -24.03
C THR A 164 11.33 -14.52 -22.75
N GLU A 165 12.36 -13.69 -22.66
CA GLU A 165 12.56 -12.74 -21.54
C GLU A 165 11.34 -11.83 -21.33
N LYS A 166 10.70 -11.37 -22.42
CA LYS A 166 9.47 -10.58 -22.37
C LYS A 166 8.33 -11.32 -21.67
N LYS A 167 8.14 -12.61 -21.99
CA LYS A 167 7.12 -13.45 -21.37
C LYS A 167 7.43 -13.71 -19.90
N GLN A 168 8.71 -13.94 -19.57
CA GLN A 168 9.14 -14.11 -18.19
C GLN A 168 8.88 -12.85 -17.35
N CYS A 169 9.21 -11.66 -17.88
CA CYS A 169 8.92 -10.39 -17.22
C CYS A 169 7.41 -10.19 -16.98
N ALA A 170 6.58 -10.47 -17.98
CA ALA A 170 5.13 -10.38 -17.86
C ALA A 170 4.57 -11.32 -16.79
N LEU A 171 5.07 -12.56 -16.70
CA LEU A 171 4.67 -13.53 -15.68
C LEU A 171 5.07 -13.06 -14.27
N VAL A 172 6.27 -12.50 -14.09
CA VAL A 172 6.70 -11.93 -12.81
C VAL A 172 5.80 -10.75 -12.39
N GLN A 173 5.45 -9.87 -13.33
CA GLN A 173 4.51 -8.78 -13.08
C GLN A 173 3.12 -9.29 -12.71
N GLN A 174 2.61 -10.30 -13.42
CA GLN A 174 1.31 -10.89 -13.11
C GLN A 174 1.31 -11.58 -11.73
N LEU A 175 2.37 -12.31 -11.40
CA LEU A 175 2.54 -12.93 -10.09
C LEU A 175 2.44 -11.88 -8.99
N PHE A 176 3.18 -10.77 -9.13
CA PHE A 176 3.11 -9.64 -8.22
C PHE A 176 1.67 -9.12 -8.03
N HIS A 177 0.96 -8.84 -9.12
CA HIS A 177 -0.41 -8.32 -9.07
C HIS A 177 -1.40 -9.30 -8.43
N VAL A 178 -1.27 -10.60 -8.72
CA VAL A 178 -2.08 -11.65 -8.10
C VAL A 178 -1.82 -11.73 -6.60
N SER A 179 -0.55 -11.64 -6.18
CA SER A 179 -0.16 -11.68 -4.78
C SER A 179 -0.65 -10.46 -4.00
N VAL A 180 -0.47 -9.24 -4.53
CA VAL A 180 -0.99 -8.01 -3.92
C VAL A 180 -2.51 -8.07 -3.84
N LYS A 181 -3.19 -8.50 -4.91
CA LYS A 181 -4.63 -8.68 -4.91
C LYS A 181 -5.08 -9.65 -3.84
N LEU A 182 -4.36 -10.76 -3.63
CA LEU A 182 -4.68 -11.73 -2.59
C LEU A 182 -4.63 -11.10 -1.19
N ILE A 183 -3.55 -10.38 -0.88
CA ILE A 183 -3.33 -9.73 0.43
C ILE A 183 -4.39 -8.66 0.69
N LEU A 184 -4.75 -7.88 -0.33
CA LEU A 184 -5.67 -6.76 -0.21
C LEU A 184 -7.14 -7.14 -0.40
N LYS A 185 -7.45 -8.36 -0.85
CA LYS A 185 -8.81 -8.84 -1.12
C LYS A 185 -9.82 -8.54 0.00
N PRO A 186 -9.48 -8.71 1.30
CA PRO A 186 -10.41 -8.41 2.38
C PRO A 186 -10.87 -6.94 2.42
N LEU A 187 -10.08 -6.00 1.87
CA LEU A 187 -10.42 -4.59 1.82
C LEU A 187 -11.61 -4.30 0.88
N GLU A 188 -11.84 -5.12 -0.15
CA GLU A 188 -12.95 -4.89 -1.08
C GLU A 188 -14.31 -4.95 -0.39
N GLU A 189 -14.49 -5.94 0.48
CA GLU A 189 -15.72 -6.11 1.25
C GLU A 189 -15.75 -5.14 2.44
N ALA A 190 -14.66 -5.07 3.21
CA ALA A 190 -14.56 -4.19 4.36
C ALA A 190 -14.74 -2.71 3.99
N GLY A 191 -14.27 -2.28 2.83
CA GLY A 191 -14.46 -0.91 2.34
C GLY A 191 -15.90 -0.59 1.90
N LYS A 192 -16.74 -1.60 1.64
CA LYS A 192 -18.16 -1.44 1.28
C LYS A 192 -19.09 -1.55 2.47
N THR A 193 -18.88 -2.54 3.33
CA THR A 193 -19.77 -2.85 4.45
C THR A 193 -19.28 -2.26 5.77
N GLY A 194 -18.00 -1.90 5.87
CA GLY A 194 -17.36 -1.45 7.08
C GLY A 194 -17.14 -2.58 8.09
N VAL A 195 -16.20 -2.39 9.01
CA VAL A 195 -15.82 -3.36 10.04
C VAL A 195 -15.89 -2.68 11.40
N ASP A 196 -16.47 -3.37 12.37
CA ASP A 196 -16.47 -2.88 13.75
C ASP A 196 -15.09 -3.10 14.40
N VAL A 197 -14.57 -2.01 14.97
CA VAL A 197 -13.24 -1.97 15.61
C VAL A 197 -13.37 -1.32 16.98
N THR A 198 -12.97 -2.03 18.02
CA THR A 198 -12.76 -1.44 19.34
C THR A 198 -11.49 -0.61 19.29
N CYS A 199 -11.63 0.71 19.28
CA CYS A 199 -10.50 1.64 19.27
C CYS A 199 -9.75 1.59 20.61
N GLY A 200 -8.53 2.13 20.64
CA GLY A 200 -7.73 2.17 21.86
C GLY A 200 -8.35 2.96 23.03
N ASP A 201 -9.43 3.73 22.79
CA ASP A 201 -10.24 4.39 23.82
C ASP A 201 -11.37 3.51 24.37
N GLY A 202 -11.45 2.25 23.93
CA GLY A 202 -12.48 1.29 24.31
C GLY A 202 -13.80 1.42 23.55
N LYS A 203 -13.96 2.42 22.67
CA LYS A 203 -15.20 2.62 21.91
C LYS A 203 -15.21 1.77 20.65
N VAL A 204 -16.38 1.23 20.33
CA VAL A 204 -16.59 0.54 19.05
C VAL A 204 -16.90 1.57 17.98
N CYS A 205 -16.06 1.61 16.94
CA CYS A 205 -16.26 2.43 15.76
C CYS A 205 -16.52 1.54 14.55
N ARG A 206 -17.50 1.93 13.71
CA ARG A 206 -17.66 1.35 12.38
C ARG A 206 -16.63 1.98 11.43
N VAL A 207 -15.64 1.19 11.04
CA VAL A 207 -14.47 1.62 10.25
C VAL A 207 -14.59 1.13 8.81
N PHE A 208 -14.36 2.01 7.85
CA PHE A 208 -14.30 1.71 6.43
C PHE A 208 -12.85 1.83 5.96
N PRO A 209 -12.10 0.72 5.90
CA PRO A 209 -10.73 0.74 5.41
C PRO A 209 -10.71 0.89 3.89
N ILE A 210 -10.02 1.92 3.40
CA ILE A 210 -9.95 2.25 1.98
C ILE A 210 -8.49 2.41 1.57
N LEU A 211 -8.05 1.69 0.54
CA LEU A 211 -6.72 1.88 -0.03
C LEU A 211 -6.59 3.31 -0.58
N ALA A 212 -5.74 4.10 0.06
CA ALA A 212 -5.65 5.54 -0.16
C ALA A 212 -4.34 5.96 -0.83
N ALA A 213 -3.24 5.25 -0.55
CA ALA A 213 -1.95 5.56 -1.15
C ALA A 213 -1.09 4.29 -1.33
N TYR A 214 -0.37 4.27 -2.45
CA TYR A 214 0.67 3.31 -2.76
C TYR A 214 1.99 4.07 -2.80
N VAL A 215 2.85 3.87 -1.82
CA VAL A 215 4.14 4.57 -1.70
C VAL A 215 5.22 3.68 -2.28
N ALA A 216 5.83 4.13 -3.36
CA ALA A 216 6.86 3.39 -4.05
C ALA A 216 7.81 4.33 -4.80
N ASP A 217 9.04 3.90 -5.00
CA ASP A 217 10.00 4.52 -5.89
C ASP A 217 9.70 4.20 -7.37
N TYR A 218 10.42 4.85 -8.28
CA TYR A 218 10.08 4.84 -9.70
C TYR A 218 9.99 3.43 -10.34
N PRO A 219 10.95 2.50 -10.12
CA PRO A 219 10.84 1.15 -10.68
C PRO A 219 9.59 0.39 -10.20
N GLU A 220 9.21 0.58 -8.94
CA GLU A 220 8.10 -0.06 -8.27
C GLU A 220 6.77 0.59 -8.69
N GLN A 221 6.76 1.91 -8.91
CA GLN A 221 5.64 2.60 -9.55
C GLN A 221 5.39 2.06 -10.96
N CYS A 222 6.45 1.84 -11.74
CA CYS A 222 6.33 1.23 -13.07
C CYS A 222 5.73 -0.19 -12.98
N LEU A 223 6.20 -1.00 -12.02
CA LEU A 223 5.68 -2.35 -11.77
C LEU A 223 4.18 -2.35 -11.43
N VAL A 224 3.76 -1.45 -10.53
CA VAL A 224 2.37 -1.36 -10.05
C VAL A 224 1.42 -0.80 -11.09
N THR A 225 1.89 0.15 -11.90
CA THR A 225 1.07 0.75 -12.97
C THR A 225 1.13 -0.04 -14.28
N CYS A 226 1.91 -1.13 -14.34
CA CYS A 226 2.24 -1.83 -15.58
C CYS A 226 2.84 -0.91 -16.65
N SER A 227 3.55 0.14 -16.22
CA SER A 227 4.22 1.09 -17.11
C SER A 227 5.60 0.57 -17.53
N LYS A 228 6.03 0.94 -18.73
CA LYS A 228 7.38 0.63 -19.22
C LYS A 228 8.39 1.50 -18.46
N TYR A 229 9.53 0.92 -18.09
CA TYR A 229 10.65 1.70 -17.57
C TYR A 229 11.08 2.77 -18.59
N GLY A 230 11.39 3.98 -18.13
CA GLY A 230 11.64 5.13 -19.00
C GLY A 230 10.38 5.90 -19.42
N THR A 231 9.20 5.57 -18.86
CA THR A 231 7.96 6.35 -19.06
C THR A 231 7.42 6.90 -17.74
N CYS A 232 6.53 7.89 -17.78
CA CYS A 232 5.93 8.42 -16.57
C CYS A 232 4.74 7.52 -16.11
N PRO A 233 4.75 6.97 -14.88
CA PRO A 233 3.65 6.16 -14.37
C PRO A 233 2.41 6.98 -13.98
N ILE A 234 2.52 8.31 -13.99
CA ILE A 234 1.48 9.25 -13.52
C ILE A 234 0.78 9.95 -14.70
N CYS A 235 1.51 10.25 -15.77
CA CYS A 235 1.00 11.01 -16.90
C CYS A 235 1.48 10.45 -18.24
N GLN A 236 0.86 10.88 -19.33
CA GLN A 236 1.13 10.45 -20.70
C GLN A 236 2.43 11.04 -21.27
N CYS A 237 3.39 11.38 -20.41
CA CYS A 237 4.66 11.96 -20.83
C CYS A 237 5.52 10.90 -21.54
N PRO A 238 5.93 11.12 -22.79
CA PRO A 238 6.85 10.24 -23.48
C PRO A 238 8.26 10.33 -22.87
N GLU A 239 9.07 9.29 -23.09
CA GLU A 239 10.43 9.17 -22.57
C GLU A 239 11.30 10.40 -22.88
N THR A 240 11.12 11.02 -24.05
CA THR A 240 11.90 12.15 -24.54
C THR A 240 11.58 13.49 -23.85
N LEU A 241 10.53 13.56 -23.03
CA LEU A 241 10.06 14.81 -22.40
C LEU A 241 10.01 14.69 -20.85
N LEU A 242 10.63 13.65 -20.27
CA LEU A 242 10.61 13.43 -18.81
C LEU A 242 11.33 14.53 -18.01
N ASP A 243 12.25 15.22 -18.65
CA ASP A 243 13.05 16.33 -18.16
C ASP A 243 12.36 17.70 -18.32
N GLU A 244 11.19 17.73 -18.98
CA GLU A 244 10.38 18.95 -19.06
C GLU A 244 9.67 19.24 -17.73
N ALA A 245 9.63 20.52 -17.35
CA ALA A 245 9.00 20.97 -16.10
C ALA A 245 7.45 20.86 -16.13
N GLN A 246 6.86 20.75 -17.32
CA GLN A 246 5.41 20.72 -17.50
C GLN A 246 4.90 19.28 -17.41
N ALA A 247 4.00 19.00 -16.46
CA ALA A 247 3.35 17.70 -16.40
C ALA A 247 2.44 17.49 -17.63
N CYS A 248 2.57 16.33 -18.27
CA CYS A 248 1.65 15.90 -19.32
C CYS A 248 0.28 15.52 -18.73
N LEU A 249 -0.68 15.24 -19.61
CA LEU A 249 -2.02 14.80 -19.21
C LEU A 249 -1.93 13.58 -18.27
N PRO A 250 -2.65 13.55 -17.14
CA PRO A 250 -2.65 12.39 -16.26
C PRO A 250 -3.26 11.17 -16.95
N TRP A 251 -2.85 9.98 -16.53
CA TRP A 251 -3.52 8.75 -16.94
C TRP A 251 -4.95 8.74 -16.38
N ALA A 252 -5.96 8.75 -17.25
CA ALA A 252 -7.35 8.64 -16.85
C ALA A 252 -7.72 7.17 -16.63
N SER A 253 -8.58 6.88 -15.64
CA SER A 253 -9.07 5.51 -15.39
C SER A 253 -9.71 4.88 -16.63
N ILE A 254 -10.45 5.66 -17.41
CA ILE A 254 -11.07 5.25 -18.68
C ILE A 254 -10.01 4.85 -19.70
N TRP A 255 -8.93 5.64 -19.82
CA TRP A 255 -7.83 5.34 -20.74
C TRP A 255 -7.13 4.04 -20.35
N THR A 256 -6.80 3.87 -19.06
CA THR A 256 -6.15 2.64 -18.57
C THR A 256 -7.03 1.42 -18.83
N LEU A 257 -8.34 1.52 -18.58
CA LEU A 257 -9.28 0.44 -18.87
C LEU A 257 -9.38 0.11 -20.36
N ASP A 258 -9.34 1.11 -21.24
CA ASP A 258 -9.36 0.91 -22.69
C ASP A 258 -8.10 0.19 -23.18
N VAL A 259 -6.93 0.60 -22.70
CA VAL A 259 -5.66 -0.08 -23.01
C VAL A 259 -5.66 -1.53 -22.52
N LEU A 260 -6.12 -1.79 -21.30
CA LEU A 260 -6.24 -3.15 -20.77
C LEU A 260 -7.23 -4.02 -21.55
N LYS A 261 -8.29 -3.43 -22.12
CA LYS A 261 -9.23 -4.15 -22.99
C LYS A 261 -8.60 -4.49 -24.34
N LYS A 262 -7.86 -3.57 -24.94
CA LYS A 262 -7.14 -3.79 -26.21
C LYS A 262 -6.03 -4.84 -26.11
N ALA A 263 -5.48 -5.03 -24.91
CA ALA A 263 -4.43 -6.00 -24.64
C ALA A 263 -4.94 -7.44 -24.36
N ARG A 264 -6.26 -7.65 -24.25
CA ARG A 264 -6.89 -8.97 -24.10
C ARG A 264 -7.29 -9.55 -25.44
#